data_AF-F3FYG4-F1
#
_entry.id   AF-F3FYG4-F1
#
_cell.length_a   1.000
_cell.length_b   1.000
_cell.length_c   1.000
_cell.angle_alpha   90.00
_cell.angle_beta   90.00
_cell.angle_gamma   90.00
#
_symmetry.space_group_name_H-M   'P 1'
#
loop_
_entity.id
_entity.type
_entity.pdbx_description
1 polymer ?
#
loop_
_entity_poly.entity_id
_entity_poly.type
_entity_poly.pdbx_seq_one_letter_code
_entity_poly.pdbx_strand_id
1 'polypeptide(L)' 'SDPAMEEALYEITPMRQFARLTLSAPIPEDTTIMNFRHLLEKHQLAPAIIEG' A
#
# COMPACT_ATOMS: atom_id res chain seq x y z
N SER A 1 -1.78 13.14 -0.08
CA SER A 1 -1.83 11.98 -0.97
C SER A 1 -0.42 11.49 -1.30
N ASP A 2 -0.32 10.19 -1.53
CA ASP A 2 0.88 9.55 -2.08
C ASP A 2 0.41 8.74 -3.31
N PRO A 3 0.34 9.40 -4.49
CA PRO A 3 -0.28 8.80 -5.67
C PRO A 3 0.36 7.47 -6.08
N ALA A 4 1.68 7.33 -5.88
CA ALA A 4 2.38 6.09 -6.20
C ALA A 4 1.97 4.94 -5.27
N MET A 5 1.73 5.23 -3.99
CA MET A 5 1.24 4.23 -3.05
C MET A 5 -0.24 3.88 -3.29
N GLU A 6 -1.05 4.87 -3.67
CA GLU A 6 -2.44 4.64 -4.10
C GLU A 6 -2.50 3.67 -5.30
N GLU A 7 -1.67 3.91 -6.32
CA GLU A 7 -1.54 3.06 -7.49
C GLU A 7 -1.06 1.65 -7.10
N ALA A 8 -0.03 1.55 -6.25
CA ALA A 8 0.46 0.26 -5.77
C ALA A 8 -0.61 -0.54 -5.00
N LEU A 9 -1.42 0.10 -4.16
CA LEU A 9 -2.53 -0.54 -3.44
C LEU A 9 -3.64 -1.01 -4.38
N TYR A 10 -3.80 -0.37 -5.54
CA TYR A 10 -4.79 -0.76 -6.55
C TYR A 10 -4.26 -1.86 -7.49
N GLU A 11 -3.04 -1.74 -8.00
CA GLU A 11 -2.51 -2.59 -9.07
C GLU A 11 -1.70 -3.79 -8.55
N ILE A 12 -0.93 -3.63 -7.48
CA ILE A 12 -0.01 -4.65 -6.98
C ILE A 12 -0.76 -5.56 -6.01
N THR A 13 -1.09 -6.77 -6.47
CA THR A 13 -1.87 -7.74 -5.67
C THR A 13 -1.23 -8.06 -4.31
N PRO A 14 0.09 -8.35 -4.19
CA PRO A 14 0.73 -8.53 -2.89
C PRO A 14 0.58 -7.33 -1.94
N MET A 15 0.70 -6.11 -2.46
CA MET A 15 0.55 -4.88 -1.69
C MET A 15 -0.88 -4.73 -1.17
N ARG A 16 -1.87 -4.94 -2.05
CA ARG A 16 -3.29 -4.90 -1.71
C ARG A 16 -3.66 -5.96 -0.65
N GLN A 17 -3.13 -7.17 -0.79
CA GLN A 17 -3.34 -8.26 0.17
C GLN A 17 -2.69 -7.97 1.53
N PHE A 18 -1.46 -7.43 1.53
CA PHE A 18 -0.77 -7.03 2.75
C PHE A 18 -1.54 -5.94 3.51
N ALA A 19 -2.07 -4.95 2.79
CA ALA A 19 -2.94 -3.92 3.34
C ALA A 19 -4.36 -4.41 3.67
N ARG A 20 -4.68 -5.68 3.37
CA ARG A 20 -6.01 -6.31 3.54
C ARG A 20 -7.14 -5.55 2.85
N LEU A 21 -6.82 -4.94 1.71
CA LEU A 21 -7.78 -4.24 0.88
C LEU A 21 -8.43 -5.20 -0.11
N THR A 22 -9.66 -4.87 -0.49
CA THR A 22 -10.39 -5.55 -1.57
C THR A 22 -10.72 -4.54 -2.65
N LEU A 23 -10.87 -4.98 -3.90
CA LEU A 23 -11.21 -4.08 -5.02
C LEU A 23 -12.60 -3.44 -4.88
N SER A 24 -13.47 -4.00 -4.03
CA SER A 24 -14.79 -3.47 -3.72
C SER A 24 -14.83 -2.52 -2.52
N ALA A 25 -13.72 -2.41 -1.77
CA ALA A 25 -13.66 -1.54 -0.61
C ALA A 25 -13.30 -0.09 -1.01
N PRO A 26 -13.75 0.92 -0.24
CA PRO A 26 -13.29 2.29 -0.42
C PRO A 26 -11.76 2.39 -0.32
N ILE A 27 -11.16 3.25 -1.13
CA ILE A 27 -9.74 3.59 -1.02
C ILE A 27 -9.52 4.28 0.34
N PRO A 28 -8.47 3.92 1.11
CA PRO A 28 -8.16 4.60 2.37
C PRO A 28 -7.90 6.10 2.17
N GLU A 29 -8.19 6.90 3.21
CA GLU A 29 -7.89 8.33 3.18
C GLU A 29 -6.38 8.59 3.03
N ASP A 30 -6.01 9.72 2.42
CA ASP A 30 -4.63 10.16 2.17
C ASP A 30 -3.67 9.97 3.36
N THR A 31 -4.11 10.31 4.57
CA THR A 31 -3.30 10.20 5.79
C THR A 31 -3.03 8.74 6.16
N THR A 32 -3.99 7.85 5.89
CA THR A 32 -3.85 6.41 6.11
C THR A 32 -2.84 5.82 5.13
N ILE A 33 -2.92 6.22 3.86
CA ILE A 33 -1.97 5.79 2.82
C ILE A 33 -0.56 6.26 3.15
N MET A 34 -0.42 7.52 3.56
CA MET A 34 0.85 8.09 3.99
C MET A 34 1.42 7.33 5.20
N ASN A 35 0.60 7.04 6.22
CA ASN A 35 1.05 6.28 7.39
C ASN A 35 1.47 4.84 7.03
N PHE A 36 0.76 4.21 6.10
CA PHE A 36 1.09 2.88 5.59
C PHE A 36 2.44 2.89 4.86
N ARG A 37 2.70 3.90 4.02
CA ARG A 37 4.02 4.09 3.37
C ARG A 37 5.14 4.19 4.39
N HIS A 38 4.99 5.05 5.40
CA HIS A 38 5.99 5.20 6.46
C HIS A 38 6.22 3.88 7.24
N LEU A 39 5.18 3.08 7.44
CA LEU A 39 5.31 1.75 8.07
C LEU A 39 6.16 0.81 7.20
N LEU A 40 5.91 0.76 5.89
CA LEU A 40 6.73 -0.07 4.99
C LEU A 40 8.19 0.39 4.97
N GLU A 41 8.44 1.69 4.90
CA GLU A 41 9.80 2.25 4.90
C GLU A 41 10.54 1.95 6.20
N LYS A 42 9.88 2.15 7.35
CA LYS A 42 10.45 1.84 8.68
C LYS A 42 10.89 0.39 8.82
N HIS A 43 10.16 -0.52 8.20
CA HIS A 43 10.43 -1.96 8.26
C HIS A 43 11.14 -2.51 7.02
N GLN A 44 11.51 -1.66 6.06
CA GLN A 44 12.12 -2.05 4.79
C GLN A 44 11.31 -3.13 4.03
N LEU A 45 9.98 -3.07 4.14
CA LEU A 45 9.07 -4.07 3.59
C LEU A 45 8.67 -3.79 2.14
N ALA A 46 8.78 -2.53 1.67
CA ALA A 46 8.36 -2.17 0.32
C ALA A 46 9.08 -3.00 -0.77
N PRO A 47 10.42 -3.16 -0.76
CA PRO A 47 11.10 -4.02 -1.73
C PRO A 47 10.67 -5.47 -1.62
N ALA A 48 10.55 -6.01 -0.40
CA ALA A 48 10.18 -7.40 -0.15
C ALA A 48 8.76 -7.76 -0.62
N ILE A 49 7.83 -6.80 -0.61
CA ILE A 49 6.44 -6.99 -1.05
C ILE A 49 6.32 -6.84 -2.58
N ILE A 50 7.13 -5.97 -3.19
CA ILE A 50 7.03 -5.62 -4.62
C ILE A 50 7.87 -6.56 -5.50
N GLU A 51 9.03 -7.02 -5.02
CA GLU A 51 10.00 -7.83 -5.79
C GLU A 51 9.86 -9.35 -5.54
N GLY A 52 8.79 -9.76 -4.84
CA GLY A 52 8.52 -11.16 -4.50
C GLY A 52 8.21 -12.06 -5.69
#